data_AF-A0A6L8E125-F1
#
_entry.id   AF-A0A6L8E125-F1
#
_cell.length_a   1.000
_cell.length_b   1.000
_cell.length_c   1.000
_cell.angle_alpha   90.00
_cell.angle_beta   90.00
_cell.angle_gamma   90.00
#
_symmetry.space_group_name_H-M   'P 1'
#
loop_
_entity.id
_entity.type
_entity.pdbx_description
1 polymer ?
#
loop_
_entity_poly.entity_id
_entity_poly.type
_entity_poly.pdbx_seq_one_letter_code
_entity_poly.pdbx_strand_id
1 'polypeptide(L)'
;MAVAALLALCSTGPATVAHAQDAADQPFMAGAPLDLSSNAKTYGGFRFAESMAYDEARDLYVAVNAGIAQNIIPNDGYISLINPDGSTHTLKWIGVNRNGLTLNHPLGSDIINGLLYVADINVVRWFDMESGEPRGSVTVEDAQRFNDIEVAEDGTIWASQTGTEESGTWRLYRIGPDGDSSVVVEGAPLARPNGVAFDPDGNVVVVNINDNAVLTFSPDGELVKTEHAVDGGNDGLVILDDGTKYVSSVRIGTVSRIRPGEEAEVVASGIPSAASMSYDSKRNRLLIPMNNWNAITIVELD
;
A
#
# COMPACT_ATOMS: atom_id res chain seq x y z
N MET A 1 -2.52 -38.45 -61.55
CA MET A 1 -2.77 -38.01 -60.16
C MET A 1 -2.11 -36.65 -59.99
N ALA A 2 -2.90 -35.58 -60.03
CA ALA A 2 -2.40 -34.21 -59.92
C ALA A 2 -2.73 -33.65 -58.53
N VAL A 3 -1.71 -33.10 -57.87
CA VAL A 3 -1.78 -32.43 -56.57
C VAL A 3 -2.42 -31.05 -56.77
N ALA A 4 -3.50 -30.76 -56.04
CA ALA A 4 -4.08 -29.43 -55.98
C ALA A 4 -3.49 -28.66 -54.79
N ALA A 5 -2.70 -27.63 -55.08
CA ALA A 5 -2.22 -26.67 -54.10
C ALA A 5 -3.31 -25.62 -53.83
N LEU A 6 -3.72 -25.48 -52.58
CA LEU A 6 -4.67 -24.46 -52.13
C LEU A 6 -3.88 -23.18 -51.81
N LEU A 7 -3.93 -22.16 -52.68
CA LEU A 7 -3.45 -20.82 -52.35
C LEU A 7 -4.51 -20.10 -51.52
N ALA A 8 -4.23 -19.91 -50.24
CA ALA A 8 -4.99 -18.99 -49.39
C ALA A 8 -4.56 -17.55 -49.73
N LEU A 9 -5.48 -16.74 -50.28
CA LEU A 9 -5.28 -15.30 -50.39
C LEU A 9 -5.43 -14.68 -49.00
N CYS A 10 -4.33 -14.21 -48.42
CA CYS A 10 -4.37 -13.27 -47.30
C CYS A 10 -4.86 -11.91 -47.83
N SER A 11 -6.09 -11.53 -47.49
CA SER A 11 -6.57 -10.16 -47.66
C SER A 11 -5.93 -9.28 -46.59
N THR A 12 -4.93 -8.47 -46.96
CA THR A 12 -4.44 -7.38 -46.11
C THR A 12 -5.46 -6.24 -46.18
N GLY A 13 -6.35 -6.15 -45.19
CA GLY A 13 -7.13 -4.94 -44.96
C GLY A 13 -6.21 -3.76 -44.63
N PRO A 14 -6.57 -2.52 -44.97
CA PRO A 14 -5.75 -1.36 -44.62
C PRO A 14 -5.61 -1.28 -43.10
N ALA A 15 -4.36 -1.22 -42.62
CA ALA A 15 -4.08 -0.96 -41.21
C ALA A 15 -4.68 0.41 -40.86
N THR A 16 -5.67 0.44 -39.98
CA THR A 16 -6.12 1.68 -39.36
C THR A 16 -4.99 2.18 -38.48
N VAL A 17 -4.30 3.22 -38.95
CA VAL A 17 -3.36 3.97 -38.11
C VAL A 17 -4.19 4.57 -36.98
N ALA A 18 -3.99 4.09 -35.76
CA ALA A 18 -4.57 4.73 -34.59
C ALA A 18 -4.06 6.18 -34.56
N HIS A 19 -4.95 7.14 -34.76
CA HIS A 19 -4.61 8.53 -34.53
C HIS A 19 -4.27 8.69 -33.04
N ALA A 20 -3.13 9.31 -32.76
CA ALA A 20 -2.81 9.74 -31.40
C ALA A 20 -3.99 10.56 -30.88
N GLN A 21 -4.45 10.27 -29.67
CA GLN A 21 -5.41 11.12 -28.97
C GLN A 21 -4.90 12.56 -29.01
N ASP A 22 -5.78 13.51 -29.31
CA ASP A 22 -5.45 14.93 -29.25
C ASP A 22 -4.82 15.21 -27.87
N ALA A 23 -3.62 15.78 -27.88
CA ALA A 23 -2.93 16.12 -26.65
C ALA A 23 -3.86 17.05 -25.84
N ALA A 24 -4.08 16.74 -24.56
CA ALA A 24 -4.77 17.66 -23.67
C ALA A 24 -4.08 19.03 -23.74
N ASP A 25 -4.85 20.13 -23.71
CA ASP A 25 -4.40 21.53 -23.80
C ASP A 25 -3.50 22.01 -22.63
N GLN A 26 -2.76 21.10 -21.99
CA GLN A 26 -1.82 21.41 -20.92
C GLN A 26 -0.48 21.88 -21.53
N PRO A 27 0.08 23.00 -21.06
CA PRO A 27 1.37 23.46 -21.56
C PRO A 27 2.46 22.45 -21.21
N PHE A 28 3.42 22.26 -22.11
CA PHE A 28 4.65 21.53 -21.79
C PHE A 28 5.38 22.24 -20.64
N MET A 29 5.65 21.53 -19.55
CA MET A 29 6.43 22.03 -18.42
C MET A 29 7.78 21.32 -18.35
N ALA A 30 8.83 22.05 -17.99
CA ALA A 30 10.12 21.44 -17.66
C ALA A 30 10.01 20.65 -16.35
N GLY A 31 10.74 19.54 -16.24
CA GLY A 31 10.86 18.81 -14.97
C GLY A 31 11.69 19.64 -13.98
N ALA A 32 11.14 19.89 -12.79
CA ALA A 32 11.83 20.52 -11.68
C ALA A 32 12.25 19.46 -10.64
N PRO A 33 13.35 19.67 -9.90
CA PRO A 33 13.64 18.87 -8.71
C PRO A 33 12.47 18.93 -7.71
N LEU A 34 12.25 17.84 -6.98
CA LEU A 34 11.33 17.85 -5.84
C LEU A 34 11.94 18.70 -4.71
N ASP A 35 11.11 19.54 -4.08
CA ASP A 35 11.48 20.34 -2.92
C ASP A 35 11.27 19.53 -1.63
N LEU A 36 12.05 18.45 -1.50
CA LEU A 36 12.01 17.52 -0.38
C LEU A 36 12.65 18.15 0.87
N SER A 37 12.16 17.77 2.05
CA SER A 37 12.88 18.03 3.30
C SER A 37 14.29 17.43 3.25
N SER A 38 15.26 18.04 3.95
CA SER A 38 16.68 17.68 3.84
C SER A 38 17.02 16.25 4.30
N ASN A 39 16.13 15.62 5.07
CA ASN A 39 16.23 14.24 5.54
C ASN A 39 15.54 13.21 4.63
N ALA A 40 14.94 13.64 3.50
CA ALA A 40 14.21 12.77 2.60
C ALA A 40 14.94 12.57 1.27
N LYS A 41 14.87 11.35 0.72
CA LYS A 41 15.44 11.01 -0.59
C LYS A 41 14.57 10.04 -1.37
N THR A 42 14.30 10.40 -2.63
CA THR A 42 13.41 9.63 -3.52
C THR A 42 14.17 8.74 -4.50
N TYR A 43 13.63 7.55 -4.73
CA TYR A 43 14.13 6.53 -5.64
C TYR A 43 12.98 6.08 -6.56
N GLY A 44 13.14 6.28 -7.87
CA GLY A 44 12.13 5.92 -8.87
C GLY A 44 12.18 4.45 -9.29
N GLY A 45 11.15 4.00 -10.02
CA GLY A 45 11.12 2.71 -10.70
C GLY A 45 10.08 1.71 -10.17
N PHE A 46 9.22 2.12 -9.24
CA PHE A 46 8.28 1.25 -8.54
C PHE A 46 6.83 1.61 -8.93
N ARG A 47 6.27 0.90 -9.91
CA ARG A 47 4.97 1.25 -10.52
C ARG A 47 3.85 1.13 -9.49
N PHE A 48 3.20 2.25 -9.15
CA PHE A 48 2.11 2.25 -8.17
C PHE A 48 2.47 1.44 -6.92
N ALA A 49 3.64 1.72 -6.34
CA ALA A 49 3.95 1.21 -5.01
C ALA A 49 2.96 1.84 -4.03
N GLU A 50 2.22 1.03 -3.28
CA GLU A 50 1.19 1.54 -2.37
C GLU A 50 1.51 1.23 -0.91
N SER A 51 2.03 0.04 -0.63
CA SER A 51 2.58 -0.33 0.67
C SER A 51 4.06 -0.73 0.61
N MET A 52 4.72 -0.62 1.75
CA MET A 52 6.07 -1.12 1.98
C MET A 52 6.13 -1.86 3.31
N ALA A 53 7.08 -2.78 3.42
CA ALA A 53 7.41 -3.46 4.67
C ALA A 53 8.94 -3.66 4.79
N TYR A 54 9.46 -3.75 6.01
CA TYR A 54 10.87 -4.03 6.26
C TYR A 54 11.08 -5.50 6.62
N ASP A 55 11.87 -6.20 5.81
CA ASP A 55 12.38 -7.52 6.15
C ASP A 55 13.70 -7.38 6.92
N GLU A 56 13.60 -7.33 8.25
CA GLU A 56 14.76 -7.20 9.13
C GLU A 56 15.71 -8.40 9.01
N ALA A 57 15.17 -9.62 8.83
CA ALA A 57 15.96 -10.85 8.79
C ALA A 57 16.93 -10.90 7.60
N ARG A 58 16.51 -10.36 6.45
CA ARG A 58 17.35 -10.28 5.24
C ARG A 58 17.92 -8.88 4.96
N ASP A 59 17.54 -7.89 5.77
CA ASP A 59 17.89 -6.48 5.60
C ASP A 59 17.51 -5.95 4.21
N LEU A 60 16.25 -6.18 3.82
CA LEU A 60 15.67 -5.77 2.55
C LEU A 60 14.36 -5.02 2.77
N TYR A 61 14.01 -4.13 1.87
CA TYR A 61 12.66 -3.57 1.82
C TYR A 61 11.81 -4.28 0.79
N VAL A 62 10.55 -4.42 1.14
CA VAL A 62 9.50 -4.98 0.31
C VAL A 62 8.61 -3.84 -0.13
N ALA A 63 8.35 -3.71 -1.42
CA ALA A 63 7.34 -2.77 -1.93
C ALA A 63 6.25 -3.51 -2.68
N VAL A 64 5.00 -3.21 -2.33
CA VAL A 64 3.80 -3.75 -2.94
C VAL A 64 3.36 -2.84 -4.07
N ASN A 65 3.44 -3.35 -5.29
CA ASN A 65 3.17 -2.60 -6.51
C ASN A 65 1.83 -3.06 -7.08
N ALA A 66 0.85 -2.17 -7.12
CA ALA A 66 -0.50 -2.51 -7.52
C ALA A 66 -0.64 -2.79 -9.02
N GLY A 67 0.38 -2.41 -9.82
CA GLY A 67 0.43 -2.67 -11.25
C GLY A 67 -0.50 -1.75 -12.06
N ILE A 68 -0.97 -2.25 -13.21
CA ILE A 68 -1.96 -1.58 -14.05
C ILE A 68 -3.39 -1.92 -13.56
N ALA A 69 -4.30 -0.98 -13.75
CA ALA A 69 -5.71 -1.15 -13.40
C ALA A 69 -6.32 -2.41 -14.03
N GLN A 70 -7.13 -3.13 -13.24
CA GLN A 70 -7.65 -4.45 -13.59
C GLN A 70 -8.56 -4.49 -14.82
N ASN A 71 -9.19 -3.38 -15.18
CA ASN A 71 -9.99 -3.26 -16.41
C ASN A 71 -9.13 -3.13 -17.68
N ILE A 72 -7.82 -2.95 -17.54
CA ILE A 72 -6.86 -2.84 -18.66
C ILE A 72 -6.00 -4.11 -18.70
N ILE A 73 -5.31 -4.44 -17.61
CA ILE A 73 -4.50 -5.65 -17.49
C ILE A 73 -4.81 -6.32 -16.15
N PRO A 74 -5.62 -7.40 -16.15
CA PRO A 74 -5.86 -8.20 -14.96
C PRO A 74 -4.55 -8.83 -14.46
N ASN A 75 -4.44 -9.02 -13.14
CA ASN A 75 -3.31 -9.72 -12.51
C ASN A 75 -1.92 -9.11 -12.84
N ASP A 76 -1.80 -7.79 -12.78
CA ASP A 76 -0.56 -7.05 -13.11
C ASP A 76 0.22 -6.59 -11.86
N GLY A 77 -0.26 -6.93 -10.65
CA GLY A 77 0.39 -6.60 -9.39
C GLY A 77 1.67 -7.42 -9.15
N TYR A 78 2.60 -6.86 -8.39
CA TYR A 78 3.87 -7.51 -8.06
C TYR A 78 4.54 -6.95 -6.80
N ILE A 79 5.49 -7.71 -6.27
CA ILE A 79 6.30 -7.35 -5.11
C ILE A 79 7.73 -7.09 -5.57
N SER A 80 8.29 -5.95 -5.15
CA SER A 80 9.69 -5.58 -5.37
C SER A 80 10.51 -5.81 -4.11
N LEU A 81 11.78 -6.21 -4.28
CA LEU A 81 12.81 -6.18 -3.25
C LEU A 81 13.76 -5.01 -3.52
N ILE A 82 14.11 -4.29 -2.46
CA ILE A 82 14.92 -3.06 -2.50
C ILE A 82 16.01 -3.17 -1.44
N ASN A 83 17.22 -2.74 -1.79
CA ASN A 83 18.32 -2.67 -0.84
C ASN A 83 18.12 -1.46 0.11
N PRO A 84 18.66 -1.48 1.33
CA PRO A 84 18.55 -0.36 2.26
C PRO A 84 19.10 0.98 1.72
N ASP A 85 20.01 0.97 0.75
CA ASP A 85 20.49 2.21 0.12
C ASP A 85 19.51 2.84 -0.90
N GLY A 86 18.34 2.21 -1.09
CA GLY A 86 17.27 2.58 -2.01
C GLY A 86 17.45 2.03 -3.43
N SER A 87 18.56 1.35 -3.74
CA SER A 87 18.72 0.69 -5.03
C SER A 87 17.81 -0.54 -5.16
N THR A 88 17.28 -0.77 -6.35
CA THR A 88 16.44 -1.95 -6.63
C THR A 88 17.28 -3.23 -6.52
N HIS A 89 16.85 -4.18 -5.70
CA HIS A 89 17.41 -5.53 -5.65
C HIS A 89 16.77 -6.42 -6.73
N THR A 90 15.45 -6.64 -6.62
CA THR A 90 14.66 -7.44 -7.57
C THR A 90 13.33 -6.75 -7.82
N LEU A 91 13.10 -6.23 -9.02
CA LEU A 91 11.89 -5.45 -9.31
C LEU A 91 10.61 -6.29 -9.28
N LYS A 92 10.64 -7.52 -9.80
CA LYS A 92 9.46 -8.41 -9.89
C LYS A 92 9.79 -9.73 -9.23
N TRP A 93 9.72 -9.78 -7.90
CA TRP A 93 10.07 -10.95 -7.11
C TRP A 93 8.91 -11.94 -7.01
N ILE A 94 7.73 -11.46 -6.58
CA ILE A 94 6.44 -12.17 -6.55
C ILE A 94 5.48 -11.44 -7.49
N GLY A 95 4.64 -12.17 -8.24
CA GLY A 95 3.67 -11.55 -9.16
C GLY A 95 4.28 -11.07 -10.49
N VAL A 96 3.50 -10.28 -11.22
CA VAL A 96 3.54 -9.98 -12.67
C VAL A 96 4.50 -10.85 -13.50
N ASN A 97 4.18 -12.14 -13.38
CA ASN A 97 4.57 -13.32 -14.14
C ASN A 97 5.99 -13.87 -13.97
N ARG A 98 6.37 -14.06 -12.70
CA ARG A 98 7.15 -15.23 -12.24
C ARG A 98 6.21 -16.28 -11.65
N ASN A 99 6.33 -17.54 -12.07
CA ASN A 99 5.58 -18.72 -11.56
C ASN A 99 4.04 -18.72 -11.64
N GLY A 100 3.40 -17.73 -12.27
CA GLY A 100 1.93 -17.69 -12.45
C GLY A 100 1.14 -17.36 -11.18
N LEU A 101 1.75 -16.65 -10.23
CA LEU A 101 1.09 -16.21 -8.99
C LEU A 101 0.04 -15.11 -9.26
N THR A 102 -0.97 -15.07 -8.40
CA THR A 102 -2.05 -14.07 -8.47
C THR A 102 -1.80 -12.90 -7.52
N LEU A 103 -1.71 -11.71 -8.08
CA LEU A 103 -1.76 -10.40 -7.43
C LEU A 103 -2.52 -9.46 -8.37
N ASN A 104 -3.80 -9.23 -8.08
CA ASN A 104 -4.65 -8.42 -8.94
C ASN A 104 -4.36 -6.93 -8.75
N HIS A 105 -4.61 -6.43 -7.55
CA HIS A 105 -4.44 -5.02 -7.23
C HIS A 105 -4.01 -4.89 -5.76
N PRO A 106 -2.82 -5.39 -5.42
CA PRO A 106 -2.33 -5.43 -4.05
C PRO A 106 -2.02 -4.01 -3.56
N LEU A 107 -2.41 -3.72 -2.32
CA LEU A 107 -2.27 -2.42 -1.68
C LEU A 107 -1.44 -2.53 -0.40
N GLY A 108 -2.10 -2.76 0.75
CA GLY A 108 -1.50 -2.97 2.06
C GLY A 108 -0.70 -4.25 2.21
N SER A 109 0.24 -4.21 3.15
CA SER A 109 1.06 -5.37 3.51
C SER A 109 1.63 -5.30 4.90
N ASP A 110 1.93 -6.47 5.43
CA ASP A 110 2.65 -6.64 6.69
C ASP A 110 3.51 -7.91 6.63
N ILE A 111 4.58 -7.96 7.43
CA ILE A 111 5.46 -9.13 7.55
C ILE A 111 5.39 -9.65 8.98
N ILE A 112 4.78 -10.82 9.16
CA ILE A 112 4.77 -11.50 10.46
C ILE A 112 5.17 -12.97 10.32
N ASN A 113 5.93 -13.48 11.29
CA ASN A 113 6.35 -14.89 11.34
C ASN A 113 7.03 -15.42 10.04
N GLY A 114 7.78 -14.56 9.35
CA GLY A 114 8.45 -14.92 8.09
C GLY A 114 7.51 -15.03 6.88
N LEU A 115 6.30 -14.50 6.98
CA LEU A 115 5.30 -14.45 5.92
C LEU A 115 5.00 -13.00 5.57
N LEU A 116 4.97 -12.68 4.27
CA LEU A 116 4.42 -11.41 3.77
C LEU A 116 2.94 -11.59 3.51
N TYR A 117 2.11 -10.84 4.23
CA TYR A 117 0.67 -10.72 3.99
C TYR A 117 0.42 -9.53 3.07
N VAL A 118 -0.56 -9.67 2.17
CA VAL A 118 -0.89 -8.66 1.17
C VAL A 118 -2.40 -8.55 1.01
N ALA A 119 -2.93 -7.33 1.13
CA ALA A 119 -4.31 -7.00 0.81
C ALA A 119 -4.50 -6.87 -0.70
N ASP A 120 -5.18 -7.85 -1.31
CA ASP A 120 -5.42 -7.93 -2.76
C ASP A 120 -6.92 -7.93 -3.06
N ILE A 121 -7.49 -6.73 -3.20
CA ILE A 121 -8.94 -6.51 -3.36
C ILE A 121 -9.68 -7.01 -2.11
N ASN A 122 -10.45 -8.09 -2.18
CA ASN A 122 -11.19 -8.66 -1.06
C ASN A 122 -10.54 -9.97 -0.55
N VAL A 123 -9.29 -10.20 -0.94
CA VAL A 123 -8.50 -11.37 -0.56
C VAL A 123 -7.27 -10.90 0.18
N VAL A 124 -6.96 -11.52 1.32
CA VAL A 124 -5.63 -11.40 1.92
C VAL A 124 -4.84 -12.64 1.54
N ARG A 125 -3.65 -12.46 0.94
CA ARG A 125 -2.76 -13.55 0.49
C ARG A 125 -1.48 -13.47 1.27
N TRP A 126 -0.84 -14.60 1.54
CA TRP A 126 0.49 -14.58 2.14
C TRP A 126 1.49 -15.52 1.49
N PHE A 127 2.73 -15.05 1.51
CA PHE A 127 3.86 -15.67 0.83
C PHE A 127 5.02 -15.86 1.81
N ASP A 128 5.71 -16.97 1.65
CA ASP A 128 6.94 -17.27 2.37
C ASP A 128 8.01 -16.24 2.05
N MET A 129 8.59 -15.59 3.06
CA MET A 129 9.55 -14.54 2.79
C MET A 129 10.84 -15.07 2.19
N GLU A 130 11.30 -16.26 2.59
CA GLU A 130 12.56 -16.82 2.07
C GLU A 130 12.46 -17.16 0.57
N SER A 131 11.38 -17.83 0.18
CA SER A 131 11.23 -18.43 -1.16
C SER A 131 10.30 -17.66 -2.11
N GLY A 132 9.38 -16.86 -1.58
CA GLY A 132 8.27 -16.24 -2.31
C GLY A 132 7.16 -17.23 -2.67
N GLU A 133 7.16 -18.44 -2.11
CA GLU A 133 6.11 -19.44 -2.34
C GLU A 133 4.78 -18.99 -1.70
N PRO A 134 3.63 -19.21 -2.36
CA PRO A 134 2.34 -18.96 -1.74
C PRO A 134 2.13 -19.94 -0.58
N ARG A 135 1.71 -19.42 0.57
CA ARG A 135 1.45 -20.21 1.78
C ARG A 135 -0.02 -20.27 2.16
N GLY A 136 -0.81 -19.31 1.69
CA GLY A 136 -2.27 -19.35 1.83
C GLY A 136 -2.94 -18.06 1.42
N SER A 137 -4.26 -18.04 1.55
CA SER A 137 -5.09 -16.87 1.34
C SER A 137 -6.46 -17.04 1.99
N VAL A 138 -7.07 -15.91 2.35
CA VAL A 138 -8.46 -15.82 2.80
C VAL A 138 -9.23 -14.83 1.93
N THR A 139 -10.44 -15.20 1.51
CA THR A 139 -11.38 -14.30 0.84
C THR A 139 -12.46 -13.88 1.81
N VAL A 140 -12.78 -12.58 1.86
CA VAL A 140 -13.94 -12.05 2.59
C VAL A 140 -14.98 -11.60 1.57
N GLU A 141 -16.02 -12.41 1.36
CA GLU A 141 -16.99 -12.21 0.27
C GLU A 141 -17.77 -10.90 0.38
N ASP A 142 -18.06 -10.44 1.60
CA ASP A 142 -18.81 -9.20 1.86
C ASP A 142 -17.93 -7.94 1.80
N ALA A 143 -16.60 -8.09 1.70
CA ALA A 143 -15.69 -6.97 1.55
C ALA A 143 -15.65 -6.49 0.10
N GLN A 144 -15.80 -5.18 -0.09
CA GLN A 144 -15.70 -4.57 -1.42
C GLN A 144 -14.24 -4.54 -1.89
N ARG A 145 -13.36 -4.04 -1.02
CA ARG A 145 -11.92 -3.87 -1.26
C ARG A 145 -11.22 -3.42 0.02
N PHE A 146 -10.25 -4.19 0.46
CA PHE A 146 -9.29 -3.81 1.48
C PHE A 146 -8.29 -2.80 0.92
N ASN A 147 -7.81 -1.93 1.81
CA ASN A 147 -6.80 -0.94 1.49
C ASN A 147 -5.51 -1.22 2.25
N ASP A 148 -5.53 -1.18 3.58
CA ASP A 148 -4.38 -1.57 4.40
C ASP A 148 -4.67 -2.74 5.34
N ILE A 149 -3.61 -3.38 5.84
CA ILE A 149 -3.68 -4.48 6.81
C ILE A 149 -2.59 -4.38 7.88
N GLU A 150 -2.88 -4.92 9.06
CA GLU A 150 -1.93 -5.19 10.13
C GLU A 150 -2.20 -6.60 10.66
N VAL A 151 -1.16 -7.41 10.93
CA VAL A 151 -1.30 -8.82 11.29
C VAL A 151 -0.70 -9.11 12.66
N ALA A 152 -1.52 -9.66 13.55
CA ALA A 152 -1.06 -10.07 14.88
C ALA A 152 -0.18 -11.34 14.81
N GLU A 153 0.61 -11.59 15.85
CA GLU A 153 1.51 -12.75 15.95
C GLU A 153 0.78 -14.11 15.79
N ASP A 154 -0.50 -14.19 16.16
CA ASP A 154 -1.33 -15.39 16.01
C ASP A 154 -1.92 -15.58 14.60
N GLY A 155 -1.64 -14.63 13.68
CA GLY A 155 -2.14 -14.62 12.31
C GLY A 155 -3.52 -13.96 12.15
N THR A 156 -4.09 -13.37 13.20
CA THR A 156 -5.29 -12.53 13.07
C THR A 156 -4.97 -11.28 12.26
N ILE A 157 -5.75 -11.02 11.21
CA ILE A 157 -5.57 -9.89 10.30
C ILE A 157 -6.61 -8.82 10.61
N TRP A 158 -6.15 -7.59 10.76
CA TRP A 158 -7.00 -6.40 10.78
C TRP A 158 -6.91 -5.70 9.44
N ALA A 159 -8.04 -5.35 8.84
CA ALA A 159 -8.07 -4.80 7.49
C ALA A 159 -9.00 -3.59 7.40
N SER A 160 -8.51 -2.50 6.83
CA SER A 160 -9.35 -1.34 6.51
C SER A 160 -10.04 -1.54 5.16
N GLN A 161 -11.30 -1.13 5.10
CA GLN A 161 -12.02 -0.91 3.85
C GLN A 161 -12.35 0.57 3.75
N THR A 162 -11.61 1.28 2.89
CA THR A 162 -11.82 2.70 2.62
C THR A 162 -13.23 3.01 2.13
N GLY A 163 -13.85 2.07 1.41
CA GLY A 163 -15.23 2.20 0.91
C GLY A 163 -15.42 3.31 -0.13
N THR A 164 -16.68 3.69 -0.33
CA THR A 164 -17.13 4.75 -1.25
C THR A 164 -17.34 6.07 -0.49
N GLU A 165 -18.06 7.03 -1.07
CA GLU A 165 -18.49 8.24 -0.34
C GLU A 165 -19.59 7.94 0.70
N GLU A 166 -20.23 6.77 0.64
CA GLU A 166 -21.26 6.36 1.58
C GLU A 166 -20.66 5.78 2.85
N SER A 167 -20.95 6.40 4.00
CA SER A 167 -20.32 6.02 5.27
C SER A 167 -20.57 4.58 5.71
N GLY A 168 -21.71 3.99 5.35
CA GLY A 168 -22.01 2.57 5.62
C GLY A 168 -21.07 1.57 4.91
N THR A 169 -20.20 2.04 4.02
CA THR A 169 -19.18 1.21 3.36
C THR A 169 -17.81 1.30 4.02
N TRP A 170 -17.61 2.19 4.98
CA TRP A 170 -16.34 2.35 5.70
C TRP A 170 -16.27 1.35 6.83
N ARG A 171 -15.28 0.48 6.80
CA ARG A 171 -15.21 -0.64 7.76
C ARG A 171 -13.80 -0.92 8.22
N LEU A 172 -13.69 -1.37 9.46
CA LEU A 172 -12.55 -2.10 9.99
C LEU A 172 -12.97 -3.55 10.18
N TYR A 173 -12.25 -4.48 9.56
CA TYR A 173 -12.49 -5.92 9.69
C TYR A 173 -11.47 -6.55 10.63
N ARG A 174 -11.89 -7.63 11.30
CA ARG A 174 -11.03 -8.62 11.92
C ARG A 174 -11.25 -9.96 11.22
N ILE A 175 -10.17 -10.60 10.79
CA ILE A 175 -10.17 -11.78 9.93
C ILE A 175 -9.22 -12.83 10.53
N GLY A 176 -9.72 -14.03 10.77
CA GLY A 176 -8.92 -15.18 11.18
C GLY A 176 -8.18 -15.81 10.00
N PRO A 177 -7.05 -16.49 10.24
CA PRO A 177 -6.26 -17.13 9.19
C PRO A 177 -6.98 -18.31 8.51
N ASP A 178 -8.06 -18.83 9.10
CA ASP A 178 -8.95 -19.87 8.59
C ASP A 178 -10.14 -19.31 7.79
N GLY A 179 -10.37 -18.00 7.83
CA GLY A 179 -11.38 -17.29 7.06
C GLY A 179 -12.57 -16.77 7.83
N ASP A 180 -12.66 -17.05 9.13
CA ASP A 180 -13.69 -16.42 9.97
C ASP A 180 -13.47 -14.91 10.00
N SER A 181 -14.49 -14.12 9.64
CA SER A 181 -14.34 -12.66 9.55
C SER A 181 -15.55 -11.92 10.12
N SER A 182 -15.29 -10.73 10.65
CA SER A 182 -16.31 -9.85 11.22
C SER A 182 -15.94 -8.38 11.02
N VAL A 183 -16.97 -7.54 10.81
CA VAL A 183 -16.81 -6.08 10.89
C VAL A 183 -16.78 -5.67 12.35
N VAL A 184 -15.70 -4.99 12.76
CA VAL A 184 -15.49 -4.52 14.14
C VAL A 184 -16.01 -3.10 14.30
N VAL A 185 -15.77 -2.25 13.31
CA VAL A 185 -16.27 -0.86 13.26
C VAL A 185 -16.86 -0.60 11.89
N GLU A 186 -18.04 0.02 11.83
CA GLU A 186 -18.70 0.44 10.58
C GLU A 186 -19.12 1.91 10.66
N GLY A 187 -18.85 2.67 9.61
CA GLY A 187 -19.22 4.08 9.51
C GLY A 187 -18.47 4.97 10.51
N ALA A 188 -19.08 6.11 10.86
CA ALA A 188 -18.48 7.08 11.76
C ALA A 188 -18.12 6.43 13.11
N PRO A 189 -16.95 6.74 13.70
CA PRO A 189 -16.07 7.88 13.39
C PRO A 189 -15.06 7.64 12.26
N LEU A 190 -15.07 6.47 11.61
CA LEU A 190 -14.28 6.28 10.39
C LEU A 190 -14.72 7.30 9.33
N ALA A 191 -13.78 7.76 8.53
CA ALA A 191 -14.00 8.67 7.42
C ALA A 191 -13.07 8.28 6.27
N ARG A 192 -13.50 7.26 5.52
CA ARG A 192 -12.69 6.56 4.50
C ARG A 192 -11.36 6.06 5.10
N PRO A 193 -11.42 5.02 5.96
CA PRO A 193 -10.24 4.52 6.68
C PRO A 193 -9.18 4.02 5.71
N ASN A 194 -7.91 4.19 6.09
CA ASN A 194 -6.75 3.83 5.28
C ASN A 194 -5.77 3.01 6.13
N GLY A 195 -4.61 3.54 6.51
CA GLY A 195 -3.61 2.83 7.31
C GLY A 195 -4.13 2.27 8.63
N VAL A 196 -3.63 1.09 8.98
CA VAL A 196 -3.94 0.33 10.19
C VAL A 196 -2.63 -0.07 10.88
N ALA A 197 -2.55 0.04 12.20
CA ALA A 197 -1.42 -0.45 12.98
C ALA A 197 -1.86 -0.79 14.41
N PHE A 198 -1.06 -1.57 15.15
CA PHE A 198 -1.26 -1.74 16.59
C PHE A 198 -0.52 -0.68 17.39
N ASP A 199 -1.11 -0.24 18.51
CA ASP A 199 -0.35 0.47 19.54
C ASP A 199 0.29 -0.50 20.54
N PRO A 200 1.21 -0.03 21.41
CA PRO A 200 1.88 -0.88 22.40
C PRO A 200 0.95 -1.52 23.44
N ASP A 201 -0.29 -1.04 23.58
CA ASP A 201 -1.30 -1.59 24.49
C ASP A 201 -2.16 -2.68 23.79
N GLY A 202 -1.92 -2.95 22.50
CA GLY A 202 -2.66 -3.92 21.69
C GLY A 202 -3.98 -3.38 21.13
N ASN A 203 -4.20 -2.06 21.15
CA ASN A 203 -5.33 -1.44 20.48
C ASN A 203 -5.06 -1.33 18.97
N VAL A 204 -6.13 -1.23 18.18
CA VAL A 204 -6.05 -1.04 16.73
C VAL A 204 -6.20 0.43 16.40
N VAL A 205 -5.19 1.00 15.77
CA VAL A 205 -5.18 2.40 15.35
C VAL A 205 -5.45 2.48 13.86
N VAL A 206 -6.35 3.37 13.46
CA VAL A 206 -6.77 3.59 12.08
C VAL A 206 -6.68 5.07 11.75
N VAL A 207 -6.14 5.40 10.57
CA VAL A 207 -6.16 6.78 10.06
C VAL A 207 -7.24 6.99 9.01
N ASN A 208 -7.80 8.19 8.98
CA ASN A 208 -8.82 8.59 8.02
C ASN A 208 -8.22 9.41 6.89
N ILE A 209 -8.51 9.06 5.63
CA ILE A 209 -8.05 9.87 4.48
C ILE A 209 -8.86 11.15 4.29
N ASN A 210 -10.11 11.21 4.77
CA ASN A 210 -10.98 12.37 4.54
C ASN A 210 -10.78 13.52 5.53
N ASP A 211 -10.13 13.27 6.65
CA ASP A 211 -9.76 14.28 7.65
C ASP A 211 -8.32 14.00 8.13
N ASN A 212 -7.95 14.53 9.31
CA ASN A 212 -6.63 14.32 9.92
C ASN A 212 -6.69 13.42 11.17
N ALA A 213 -7.81 12.71 11.41
CA ALA A 213 -7.98 11.90 12.60
C ALA A 213 -7.10 10.64 12.58
N VAL A 214 -6.59 10.32 13.77
CA VAL A 214 -5.90 9.08 14.12
C VAL A 214 -6.71 8.44 15.25
N LEU A 215 -7.45 7.40 14.93
CA LEU A 215 -8.46 6.80 15.80
C LEU A 215 -7.90 5.53 16.42
N THR A 216 -7.91 5.43 17.76
CA THR A 216 -7.51 4.23 18.48
C THR A 216 -8.76 3.51 18.99
N PHE A 217 -8.93 2.25 18.58
CA PHE A 217 -10.03 1.38 19.00
C PHE A 217 -9.50 0.22 19.85
N SER A 218 -10.25 -0.16 20.87
CA SER A 218 -9.99 -1.44 21.54
C SER A 218 -10.18 -2.61 20.56
N PRO A 219 -9.65 -3.81 20.87
CA PRO A 219 -9.91 -5.02 20.07
C PRO A 219 -11.40 -5.40 19.91
N ASP A 220 -12.28 -4.83 20.75
CA ASP A 220 -13.73 -5.02 20.69
C ASP A 220 -14.44 -3.91 19.89
N GLY A 221 -13.70 -2.93 19.34
CA GLY A 221 -14.22 -1.87 18.47
C GLY A 221 -14.67 -0.60 19.21
N GLU A 222 -14.39 -0.47 20.50
CA GLU A 222 -14.70 0.76 21.24
C GLU A 222 -13.67 1.84 20.93
N LEU A 223 -14.11 3.05 20.58
CA LEU A 223 -13.19 4.18 20.39
C LEU A 223 -12.60 4.59 21.75
N VAL A 224 -11.28 4.43 21.90
CA VAL A 224 -10.54 4.73 23.13
C VAL A 224 -9.95 6.14 23.07
N LYS A 225 -9.43 6.56 21.91
CA LYS A 225 -8.72 7.83 21.75
C LYS A 225 -8.85 8.37 20.33
N THR A 226 -8.86 9.69 20.20
CA THR A 226 -8.67 10.39 18.93
C THR A 226 -7.49 11.35 19.07
N GLU A 227 -6.49 11.18 18.22
CA GLU A 227 -5.40 12.12 17.99
C GLU A 227 -5.55 12.72 16.58
N HIS A 228 -4.73 13.72 16.26
CA HIS A 228 -4.80 14.40 14.98
C HIS A 228 -3.39 14.54 14.39
N ALA A 229 -3.22 14.15 13.13
CA ALA A 229 -2.06 14.53 12.34
C ALA A 229 -2.09 16.04 12.01
N VAL A 230 -0.97 16.61 11.59
CA VAL A 230 -0.89 18.04 11.25
C VAL A 230 -1.83 18.38 10.08
N ASP A 231 -1.77 17.56 9.04
CA ASP A 231 -2.56 17.71 7.82
C ASP A 231 -3.57 16.58 7.69
N GLY A 232 -4.62 16.80 6.89
CA GLY A 232 -5.52 15.72 6.48
C GLY A 232 -5.01 14.95 5.28
N GLY A 233 -5.77 13.95 4.83
CA GLY A 233 -5.32 13.08 3.74
C GLY A 233 -4.44 11.94 4.23
N ASN A 234 -4.64 11.50 5.48
CA ASN A 234 -3.83 10.46 6.09
C ASN A 234 -3.92 9.15 5.29
N ASP A 235 -2.78 8.49 5.11
CA ASP A 235 -2.68 7.26 4.35
C ASP A 235 -1.93 6.20 5.17
N GLY A 236 -0.61 6.27 5.24
CA GLY A 236 0.22 5.37 6.04
C GLY A 236 0.29 5.72 7.51
N LEU A 237 0.45 4.69 8.34
CA LEU A 237 0.59 4.76 9.78
C LEU A 237 1.71 3.84 10.24
N VAL A 238 2.62 4.35 11.07
CA VAL A 238 3.61 3.57 11.82
C VAL A 238 3.50 3.96 13.27
N ILE A 239 3.55 2.98 14.17
CA ILE A 239 3.58 3.21 15.63
C ILE A 239 4.81 2.53 16.19
N LEU A 240 5.59 3.27 16.99
CA LEU A 240 6.77 2.73 17.67
C LEU A 240 6.42 2.21 19.06
N ASP A 241 7.32 1.41 19.65
CA ASP A 241 7.18 0.81 20.99
C ASP A 241 6.93 1.85 22.10
N ASP A 242 7.42 3.08 21.92
CA ASP A 242 7.20 4.17 22.88
C ASP A 242 5.85 4.88 22.69
N GLY A 243 5.03 4.43 21.73
CA GLY A 243 3.72 4.98 21.38
C GLY A 243 3.78 6.17 20.41
N THR A 244 4.97 6.56 19.94
CA THR A 244 5.12 7.58 18.91
C THR A 244 4.50 7.11 17.60
N LYS A 245 3.64 7.94 17.01
CA LYS A 245 2.99 7.66 15.73
C LYS A 245 3.58 8.52 14.62
N TYR A 246 3.79 7.93 13.46
CA TYR A 246 4.07 8.65 12.22
C TYR A 246 2.92 8.45 11.25
N VAL A 247 2.49 9.54 10.62
CA VAL A 247 1.35 9.53 9.67
C VAL A 247 1.74 10.27 8.41
N SER A 248 1.66 9.62 7.26
CA SER A 248 1.84 10.29 5.96
C SER A 248 0.54 10.91 5.49
N SER A 249 0.63 12.03 4.77
CA SER A 249 -0.47 12.59 4.00
C SER A 249 -0.27 12.35 2.51
N VAL A 250 -1.09 11.50 1.90
CA VAL A 250 -1.04 11.23 0.45
C VAL A 250 -1.51 12.44 -0.36
N ARG A 251 -2.30 13.34 0.25
CA ARG A 251 -2.83 14.54 -0.41
C ARG A 251 -1.87 15.72 -0.35
N ILE A 252 -1.14 15.86 0.75
CA ILE A 252 -0.28 17.02 1.01
C ILE A 252 1.20 16.70 0.80
N GLY A 253 1.62 15.45 1.05
CA GLY A 253 3.01 15.02 0.93
C GLY A 253 3.87 15.36 2.14
N THR A 254 3.26 15.41 3.32
CA THR A 254 3.91 15.59 4.63
C THR A 254 3.93 14.28 5.42
N VAL A 255 4.83 14.21 6.40
CA VAL A 255 4.85 13.18 7.44
C VAL A 255 4.71 13.87 8.79
N SER A 256 3.64 13.55 9.51
CA SER A 256 3.42 13.99 10.88
C SER A 256 4.07 13.02 11.87
N ARG A 257 4.62 13.53 12.97
CA ARG A 257 5.01 12.79 14.16
C ARG A 257 4.11 13.20 15.33
N ILE A 258 3.58 12.23 16.07
CA ILE A 258 2.73 12.43 17.24
C ILE A 258 3.37 11.64 18.39
N ARG A 259 3.97 12.31 19.36
CA ARG A 259 4.45 11.66 20.58
C ARG A 259 3.32 11.54 21.61
N PRO A 260 3.37 10.56 22.53
CA PRO A 260 2.35 10.42 23.56
C PRO A 260 2.13 11.70 24.37
N GLY A 261 0.93 12.28 24.25
CA GLY A 261 0.53 13.48 25.00
C GLY A 261 1.03 14.80 24.41
N GLU A 262 1.68 14.78 23.24
CA GLU A 262 2.12 15.97 22.51
C GLU A 262 1.24 16.22 21.29
N GLU A 263 1.23 17.47 20.83
CA GLU A 263 0.63 17.85 19.54
C GLU A 263 1.48 17.32 18.37
N ALA A 264 0.84 17.11 17.21
CA ALA A 264 1.54 16.66 16.02
C ALA A 264 2.50 17.72 15.46
N GLU A 265 3.62 17.26 14.89
CA GLU A 265 4.58 18.10 14.17
C GLU A 265 4.96 17.48 12.81
N VAL A 266 5.31 18.31 11.82
CA VAL A 266 5.79 17.84 10.52
C VAL A 266 7.29 17.52 10.62
N VAL A 267 7.67 16.29 10.28
CA VAL A 267 9.07 15.81 10.30
C VAL A 267 9.67 15.60 8.91
N ALA A 268 8.82 15.55 7.88
CA ALA A 268 9.25 15.53 6.48
C ALA A 268 8.16 16.11 5.57
N SER A 269 8.55 16.64 4.42
CA SER A 269 7.65 17.29 3.48
C SER A 269 8.17 17.21 2.04
N GLY A 270 7.31 17.60 1.10
CA GLY A 270 7.67 17.64 -0.32
C GLY A 270 7.71 16.25 -0.96
N ILE A 271 6.97 15.28 -0.41
CA ILE A 271 6.89 13.90 -0.88
C ILE A 271 5.56 13.71 -1.64
N PRO A 272 5.51 13.91 -2.98
CA PRO A 272 4.28 13.74 -3.74
C PRO A 272 3.62 12.39 -3.53
N SER A 273 2.32 12.40 -3.23
CA SER A 273 1.52 11.17 -3.13
C SER A 273 2.11 10.16 -2.13
N ALA A 274 2.62 10.65 -0.99
CA ALA A 274 3.14 9.85 0.11
C ALA A 274 2.04 8.90 0.65
N ALA A 275 2.04 7.66 0.16
CA ALA A 275 1.01 6.66 0.46
C ALA A 275 1.29 6.01 1.82
N SER A 276 1.22 4.69 1.94
CA SER A 276 1.52 3.94 3.16
C SER A 276 2.91 4.25 3.73
N MET A 277 3.30 3.63 4.85
CA MET A 277 4.64 3.77 5.43
C MET A 277 5.08 2.50 6.17
N SER A 278 6.39 2.30 6.27
CA SER A 278 7.00 1.30 7.16
C SER A 278 8.25 1.87 7.83
N TYR A 279 8.75 1.18 8.86
CA TYR A 279 9.88 1.60 9.68
C TYR A 279 11.06 0.64 9.55
N ASP A 280 12.23 1.17 9.17
CA ASP A 280 13.51 0.49 9.32
C ASP A 280 14.07 0.80 10.72
N SER A 281 13.81 -0.12 11.65
CA SER A 281 14.24 -0.06 13.05
C SER A 281 15.76 -0.09 13.23
N LYS A 282 16.49 -0.67 12.27
CA LYS A 282 17.95 -0.80 12.33
C LYS A 282 18.65 0.53 12.03
N ARG A 283 18.01 1.39 11.24
CA ARG A 283 18.59 2.67 10.80
C ARG A 283 17.78 3.89 11.23
N ASN A 284 16.69 3.69 11.96
CA ASN A 284 15.79 4.75 12.43
C ASN A 284 15.27 5.64 11.29
N ARG A 285 14.49 5.05 10.38
CA ARG A 285 13.98 5.77 9.21
C ARG A 285 12.69 5.20 8.67
N LEU A 286 11.93 6.04 7.98
CA LEU A 286 10.66 5.66 7.35
C LEU A 286 10.84 5.34 5.87
N LEU A 287 10.04 4.39 5.40
CA LEU A 287 9.97 3.93 4.02
C LEU A 287 8.60 4.30 3.48
N ILE A 288 8.55 5.16 2.46
CA ILE A 288 7.30 5.80 2.02
C ILE A 288 7.12 5.59 0.52
N PRO A 289 6.24 4.69 0.08
CA PRO A 289 5.86 4.59 -1.32
C PRO A 289 5.16 5.86 -1.84
N MET A 290 5.36 6.13 -3.13
CA MET A 290 4.76 7.25 -3.85
C MET A 290 3.94 6.70 -5.03
N ASN A 291 2.70 6.28 -4.75
CA ASN A 291 1.89 5.48 -5.68
C ASN A 291 1.78 6.08 -7.10
N ASN A 292 1.28 7.31 -7.24
CA ASN A 292 1.13 7.96 -8.54
C ASN A 292 2.46 8.45 -9.14
N TRP A 293 3.51 8.55 -8.31
CA TRP A 293 4.84 9.02 -8.72
C TRP A 293 5.75 7.90 -9.23
N ASN A 294 5.36 6.64 -9.00
CA ASN A 294 6.11 5.43 -9.33
C ASN A 294 7.50 5.38 -8.67
N ALA A 295 7.54 5.75 -7.40
CA ALA A 295 8.76 5.90 -6.63
C ALA A 295 8.55 5.48 -5.17
N ILE A 296 9.63 5.46 -4.41
CA ILE A 296 9.64 5.40 -2.95
C ILE A 296 10.49 6.56 -2.44
N THR A 297 10.25 6.99 -1.20
CA THR A 297 11.08 7.94 -0.48
C THR A 297 11.51 7.34 0.85
N ILE A 298 12.79 7.48 1.17
CA ILE A 298 13.34 7.15 2.49
C ILE A 298 13.50 8.45 3.26
N VAL A 299 12.99 8.47 4.49
CA VAL A 299 13.05 9.63 5.40
C VAL A 299 13.84 9.23 6.64
N GLU A 300 15.02 9.81 6.81
CA GLU A 300 15.83 9.60 8.01
C GLU A 300 15.19 10.31 9.22
N LEU A 301 15.12 9.64 10.36
CA LEU A 301 14.59 10.18 11.61
C LEU A 301 15.73 10.56 12.57
N ASP A 302 15.45 11.55 13.42
CA ASP A 302 16.38 12.06 14.44
C ASP A 302 16.54 11.11 15.64
#